data_AF-A0A4Y2F2S2-F1
#
_entry.id   AF-A0A4Y2F2S2-F1
#
_cell.length_a   1.000
_cell.length_b   1.000
_cell.length_c   1.000
_cell.angle_alpha   90.00
_cell.angle_beta   90.00
_cell.angle_gamma   90.00
#
_symmetry.space_group_name_H-M   'P 1'
#
loop_
_entity.id
_entity.type
_entity.pdbx_description
1 polymer ?
#
loop_
_entity_poly.entity_id
_entity_poly.type
_entity_poly.pdbx_seq_one_letter_code
_entity_poly.pdbx_strand_id
1 'polypeptide(L)'
;MSSGRPPKPFQEACARTKNRRTQKLRTEVPTEQLTFAAQMNLKAGKKIDASKIVKDITSNPGRATKYRKTFHALQNKTGKLTPAEALSIFVGAGLARNQYKIVRPGAKSIYLRYSLIQKVQKEFYSSKNSYQVIQTSTEINLQDLA
;
A
#
# COMPACT_ATOMS: atom_id res chain seq x y z
N MET A 1 24.15 -21.77 -40.88
CA MET A 1 23.95 -20.41 -40.32
C MET A 1 22.63 -20.39 -39.58
N SER A 2 22.57 -19.94 -38.33
CA SER A 2 21.29 -19.90 -37.60
C SER A 2 20.42 -18.77 -38.15
N SER A 3 19.52 -19.09 -39.07
CA SER A 3 18.53 -18.17 -39.63
C SER A 3 17.43 -17.91 -38.61
N GLY A 4 17.52 -16.81 -37.86
CA GLY A 4 16.48 -16.42 -36.92
C GLY A 4 16.76 -15.13 -36.17
N ARG A 5 15.70 -14.53 -35.61
CA ARG A 5 15.79 -13.34 -34.75
C ARG A 5 16.66 -13.67 -33.52
N PRO A 6 17.66 -12.83 -33.18
CA PRO A 6 18.51 -13.08 -32.02
C PRO A 6 17.67 -13.13 -30.73
N PRO A 7 17.92 -14.12 -29.86
CA PRO A 7 17.17 -14.26 -28.62
C PRO A 7 17.53 -13.13 -27.65
N LYS A 8 16.51 -12.47 -27.10
CA LYS A 8 16.70 -11.49 -26.02
C LYS A 8 17.31 -12.17 -24.77
N PRO A 9 18.11 -11.44 -23.97
CA PRO A 9 18.57 -11.88 -22.65
C PRO A 9 17.41 -12.37 -21.77
N PHE A 10 17.68 -13.31 -20.86
CA PHE A 10 16.62 -13.88 -20.02
C PHE A 10 15.92 -12.81 -19.18
N GLN A 11 16.65 -11.83 -18.62
CA GLN A 11 16.08 -10.79 -17.76
C GLN A 11 15.05 -9.91 -18.50
N GLU A 12 15.34 -9.57 -19.76
CA GLU A 12 14.50 -8.69 -20.60
C GLU A 12 13.36 -9.42 -21.32
N ALA A 13 13.35 -10.75 -21.30
CA ALA A 13 12.30 -11.53 -21.94
C ALA A 13 10.97 -11.41 -21.18
N CYS A 14 9.85 -11.43 -21.92
CA CYS A 14 8.51 -11.46 -21.33
C CYS A 14 8.24 -12.78 -20.60
N ALA A 15 7.25 -12.78 -19.71
CA ALA A 15 6.89 -13.95 -18.89
C ALA A 15 6.61 -15.21 -19.72
N ARG A 16 5.87 -15.10 -20.84
CA ARG A 16 5.60 -16.23 -21.76
C ARG A 16 6.89 -16.89 -22.26
N THR A 17 7.88 -16.09 -22.64
CA THR A 17 9.17 -16.59 -23.15
C THR A 17 10.01 -17.20 -22.04
N LYS A 18 10.06 -16.58 -20.86
CA LYS A 18 10.73 -17.13 -19.67
C LYS A 18 10.16 -18.50 -19.30
N ASN A 19 8.84 -18.63 -19.25
CA ASN A 19 8.15 -19.89 -18.97
C ASN A 19 8.52 -20.97 -19.99
N ARG A 20 8.47 -20.67 -21.29
CA ARG A 20 8.87 -21.65 -22.32
C ARG A 20 10.33 -22.07 -22.17
N ARG A 21 11.25 -21.13 -21.94
CA ARG A 21 12.68 -21.43 -21.76
C ARG A 21 12.97 -22.30 -20.53
N THR A 22 12.24 -22.13 -19.44
CA THR A 22 12.41 -22.92 -18.20
C THR A 22 11.58 -24.19 -18.16
N GLN A 23 10.82 -24.52 -19.22
CA GLN A 23 9.93 -25.69 -19.24
C GLN A 23 10.71 -26.98 -19.01
N LYS A 24 11.79 -27.19 -19.76
CA LYS A 24 12.65 -28.38 -19.64
C LYS A 24 13.13 -28.58 -18.20
N LEU A 25 13.65 -27.52 -17.58
CA LEU A 25 14.12 -27.55 -16.18
C LEU A 25 13.01 -27.91 -15.18
N ARG A 26 11.79 -27.42 -15.38
CA ARG A 26 10.65 -27.68 -14.49
C ARG A 26 10.04 -29.07 -14.67
N THR A 27 10.27 -29.71 -15.81
CA THR A 27 9.77 -31.06 -16.10
C THR A 27 10.77 -32.13 -15.70
N GLU A 28 12.07 -31.89 -15.90
CA GLU A 28 13.11 -32.90 -15.68
C GLU A 28 13.68 -32.91 -14.27
N VAL A 29 13.70 -31.75 -13.59
CA VAL A 29 14.36 -31.61 -12.28
C VAL A 29 13.33 -31.53 -11.16
N PRO A 30 13.46 -32.33 -10.09
CA PRO A 30 12.60 -32.22 -8.92
C PRO A 30 12.63 -30.84 -8.28
N THR A 31 11.48 -30.41 -7.75
CA THR A 31 11.32 -29.10 -7.08
C THR A 31 12.31 -28.90 -5.93
N GLU A 32 12.61 -29.94 -5.17
CA GLU A 32 13.56 -29.89 -4.05
C GLU A 32 14.98 -29.54 -4.52
N GLN A 33 15.44 -30.14 -5.62
CA GLN A 33 16.75 -29.83 -6.20
C GLN A 33 16.77 -28.41 -6.77
N LEU A 34 15.70 -27.97 -7.44
CA LEU A 34 15.58 -26.61 -7.97
C LEU A 34 15.61 -25.55 -6.86
N THR A 35 14.92 -25.81 -5.75
CA THR A 35 14.89 -24.89 -4.60
C THR A 35 16.24 -24.82 -3.90
N PHE A 36 16.92 -25.95 -3.71
CA PHE A 36 18.27 -25.98 -3.15
C PHE A 36 19.29 -25.27 -4.05
N ALA A 37 19.24 -25.52 -5.37
CA ALA A 37 20.08 -24.83 -6.35
C ALA A 37 19.85 -23.31 -6.34
N ALA A 38 18.59 -22.87 -6.24
CA ALA A 38 18.26 -21.46 -6.09
C ALA A 38 18.85 -20.86 -4.80
N GLN A 39 18.75 -21.59 -3.67
CA GLN A 39 19.34 -21.15 -2.39
C GLN A 39 20.87 -20.98 -2.50
N MET A 40 21.56 -21.93 -3.14
CA MET A 40 23.02 -21.86 -3.30
C MET A 40 23.45 -20.71 -4.22
N ASN A 41 22.75 -20.51 -5.34
CA ASN A 41 23.00 -19.39 -6.24
C ASN A 41 22.80 -18.02 -5.55
N LEU A 42 21.79 -17.90 -4.69
CA LEU A 42 21.58 -16.68 -3.91
C LEU A 42 22.71 -16.43 -2.89
N LYS A 43 23.23 -17.48 -2.24
CA LYS A 43 24.38 -17.37 -1.33
C LYS A 43 25.65 -16.96 -2.08
N ALA A 44 25.93 -17.59 -3.23
CA ALA A 44 27.07 -17.25 -4.07
C ALA A 44 27.01 -15.78 -4.53
N GLY A 45 25.79 -15.29 -4.84
CA GLY A 45 25.54 -13.88 -5.15
C GLY A 45 25.50 -12.94 -3.95
N LYS A 46 25.94 -13.37 -2.75
CA LYS A 46 25.92 -12.61 -1.48
C LYS A 46 24.53 -12.13 -1.02
N LYS A 47 23.44 -12.72 -1.55
CA LYS A 47 22.05 -12.44 -1.15
C LYS A 47 21.62 -13.40 -0.04
N ILE A 48 22.30 -13.31 1.10
CA ILE A 48 22.17 -14.27 2.21
C ILE A 48 20.73 -14.31 2.74
N ASP A 49 20.09 -13.16 2.95
CA ASP A 49 18.73 -13.12 3.50
C ASP A 49 17.68 -13.64 2.52
N ALA A 50 17.85 -13.39 1.22
CA ALA A 50 16.99 -13.99 0.20
C ALA A 50 17.10 -15.52 0.20
N SER A 51 18.32 -16.06 0.38
CA SER A 51 18.53 -17.51 0.51
C SER A 51 17.83 -18.09 1.74
N LYS A 52 17.93 -17.40 2.90
CA LYS A 52 17.23 -17.80 4.13
C LYS A 52 15.72 -17.80 3.95
N ILE A 53 15.15 -16.77 3.31
CA ILE A 53 13.72 -16.69 3.02
C ILE A 53 13.28 -17.87 2.14
N VAL A 54 14.02 -18.18 1.06
CA VAL A 54 13.70 -19.33 0.20
C VAL A 54 13.72 -20.62 1.02
N LYS A 55 14.71 -20.80 1.90
CA LYS A 55 14.76 -21.95 2.81
C LYS A 55 13.52 -22.02 3.72
N ASP A 56 13.17 -20.90 4.38
CA ASP A 56 12.05 -20.82 5.32
C ASP A 56 10.68 -21.12 4.68
N ILE A 57 10.45 -20.61 3.47
CA ILE A 57 9.18 -20.86 2.76
C ILE A 57 9.09 -22.30 2.23
N THR A 58 10.23 -22.90 1.88
CA THR A 58 10.26 -24.30 1.39
C THR A 58 10.10 -25.31 2.52
N SER A 59 10.63 -25.04 3.71
CA SER A 59 10.55 -25.95 4.86
C SER A 59 9.24 -25.81 5.65
N ASN A 60 8.59 -24.65 5.61
CA ASN A 60 7.32 -24.42 6.31
C ASN A 60 6.36 -23.54 5.48
N PRO A 61 5.34 -24.14 4.83
CA PRO A 61 4.32 -23.40 4.06
C PRO A 61 3.55 -22.36 4.88
N GLY A 62 3.40 -22.57 6.19
CA GLY A 62 2.78 -21.60 7.11
C GLY A 62 3.57 -20.29 7.21
N ARG A 63 4.90 -20.36 7.16
CA ARG A 63 5.77 -19.16 7.11
C ARG A 63 5.60 -18.38 5.81
N ALA A 64 5.44 -19.06 4.68
CA ALA A 64 5.18 -18.42 3.40
C ALA A 64 3.89 -17.57 3.44
N THR A 65 2.83 -18.12 4.02
CA THR A 65 1.57 -17.40 4.22
C THR A 65 1.73 -16.20 5.16
N LYS A 66 2.49 -16.36 6.24
CA LYS A 66 2.78 -15.26 7.18
C LYS A 66 3.54 -14.13 6.48
N TYR A 67 4.62 -14.43 5.75
CA TYR A 67 5.37 -13.42 5.00
C TYR A 67 4.50 -12.72 3.97
N ARG A 68 3.65 -13.45 3.24
CA ARG A 68 2.71 -12.85 2.29
C ARG A 68 1.76 -11.87 2.99
N LYS A 69 1.15 -12.27 4.11
CA LYS A 69 0.23 -11.42 4.88
C LYS A 69 0.93 -10.19 5.45
N THR A 70 2.10 -10.35 6.06
CA THR A 70 2.84 -9.21 6.65
C THR A 70 3.37 -8.27 5.58
N PHE A 71 3.85 -8.79 4.45
CA PHE A 71 4.30 -7.96 3.33
C PHE A 71 3.15 -7.15 2.74
N HIS A 72 1.98 -7.77 2.49
CA HIS A 72 0.80 -7.05 2.05
C HIS A 72 0.31 -6.05 3.10
N ALA A 73 0.31 -6.41 4.39
CA ALA A 73 -0.04 -5.48 5.45
C ALA A 73 0.91 -4.27 5.51
N LEU A 74 2.21 -4.47 5.28
CA LEU A 74 3.19 -3.39 5.21
C LEU A 74 2.94 -2.48 3.99
N GLN A 75 2.66 -3.08 2.83
CA GLN A 75 2.30 -2.34 1.62
C GLN A 75 0.97 -1.58 1.76
N ASN A 76 0.02 -2.14 2.51
CA ASN A 76 -1.28 -1.50 2.76
C ASN A 76 -1.27 -0.56 3.96
N LYS A 77 -0.22 -0.60 4.80
CA LYS A 77 -0.01 0.34 5.91
C LYS A 77 0.36 1.74 5.44
N THR A 78 0.64 1.94 4.16
CA THR A 78 0.53 3.26 3.55
C THR A 78 -0.96 3.56 3.35
N GLY A 79 -1.64 4.32 4.20
CA GLY A 79 -1.12 5.37 5.07
C GLY A 79 -1.86 6.63 4.71
N LYS A 80 -3.19 6.58 4.70
CA LYS A 80 -4.09 7.74 4.62
C LYS A 80 -4.71 7.90 5.98
N LEU A 81 -4.74 9.13 6.48
CA LEU A 81 -5.49 9.46 7.67
C LEU A 81 -6.97 9.10 7.47
N THR A 82 -7.64 8.67 8.54
CA THR A 82 -9.09 8.60 8.53
C THR A 82 -9.66 10.02 8.39
N PRO A 83 -10.90 10.18 7.89
CA PRO A 83 -11.54 11.50 7.80
C PRO A 83 -11.57 12.27 9.13
N ALA A 84 -11.81 11.56 10.25
CA ALA A 84 -11.82 12.14 11.58
C ALA A 84 -10.41 12.57 12.04
N GLU A 85 -9.39 11.73 11.82
CA GLU A 85 -7.99 12.08 12.12
C GLU A 85 -7.51 13.29 11.28
N ALA A 86 -7.89 13.32 10.00
CA ALA A 86 -7.56 14.43 9.11
C ALA A 86 -8.24 15.73 9.55
N LEU A 87 -9.50 15.67 10.01
CA LEU A 87 -10.21 16.81 10.59
C LEU A 87 -9.54 17.28 11.89
N SER A 88 -9.17 16.35 12.78
CA SER A 88 -8.46 16.64 14.03
C SER A 88 -7.14 17.37 13.77
N ILE A 89 -6.34 16.91 12.81
CA ILE A 89 -5.09 17.59 12.42
C ILE A 89 -5.39 18.96 11.79
N PHE A 90 -6.39 19.05 10.93
CA PHE A 90 -6.78 20.31 10.28
C PHE A 90 -7.17 21.39 11.30
N VAL A 91 -8.01 21.03 12.29
CA VAL A 91 -8.47 21.91 13.35
C VAL A 91 -7.36 22.18 14.38
N GLY A 92 -6.68 21.13 14.86
CA GLY A 92 -5.64 21.23 15.88
C GLY A 92 -4.42 22.02 15.44
N ALA A 93 -4.08 21.98 14.14
CA ALA A 93 -3.02 22.81 13.57
C ALA A 93 -3.51 24.19 13.08
N GLY A 94 -4.80 24.52 13.24
CA GLY A 94 -5.36 25.82 12.83
C GLY A 94 -5.22 26.12 11.34
N LEU A 95 -5.25 25.09 10.48
CA LEU A 95 -4.96 25.25 9.07
C LEU A 95 -6.10 25.95 8.34
N ALA A 96 -5.77 26.98 7.55
CA ALA A 96 -6.68 27.49 6.55
C ALA A 96 -6.81 26.52 5.37
N ARG A 97 -7.96 26.55 4.67
CA ARG A 97 -8.21 25.73 3.48
C ARG A 97 -7.09 25.82 2.44
N ASN A 98 -6.54 27.01 2.22
CA ASN A 98 -5.48 27.24 1.25
C ASN A 98 -4.16 26.62 1.71
N GLN A 99 -3.81 26.73 2.99
CA GLN A 99 -2.62 26.10 3.57
C GLN A 99 -2.70 24.58 3.45
N TYR A 100 -3.86 23.98 3.78
CA TYR A 100 -4.06 22.54 3.63
C TYR A 100 -3.93 22.07 2.17
N LYS A 101 -4.43 22.86 1.20
CA LYS A 101 -4.26 22.57 -0.23
C LYS A 101 -2.80 22.63 -0.69
N ILE A 102 -1.96 23.47 -0.06
CA ILE A 102 -0.52 23.59 -0.35
C ILE A 102 0.27 22.43 0.27
N VAL A 103 -0.04 22.05 1.50
CA VAL A 103 0.67 20.97 2.23
C VAL A 103 0.35 19.59 1.65
N ARG A 104 -0.91 19.36 1.26
CA ARG A 104 -1.40 18.05 0.80
C ARG A 104 -0.59 17.44 -0.36
N PRO A 105 -0.23 18.16 -1.44
CA PRO A 105 0.62 17.64 -2.51
C PRO A 105 1.92 16.99 -2.03
N GLY A 106 2.58 17.56 -1.02
CA GLY A 106 3.83 17.04 -0.45
C GLY A 106 3.68 15.69 0.27
N ALA A 107 2.47 15.37 0.73
CA ALA A 107 2.16 14.11 1.41
C ALA A 107 0.80 13.54 0.96
N LYS A 108 0.63 13.39 -0.36
CA LYS A 108 -0.63 12.94 -1.00
C LYS A 108 -1.06 11.54 -0.58
N SER A 109 -0.10 10.69 -0.21
CA SER A 109 -0.35 9.35 0.33
C SER A 109 -1.04 9.42 1.69
N ILE A 110 -0.78 10.47 2.49
CA ILE A 110 -1.21 10.65 3.88
C ILE A 110 -2.47 11.48 4.01
N TYR A 111 -2.51 12.63 3.35
CA TYR A 111 -3.59 13.60 3.53
C TYR A 111 -4.78 13.37 2.60
N LEU A 112 -5.97 13.32 3.19
CA LEU A 112 -7.24 13.22 2.49
C LEU A 112 -7.53 14.49 1.67
N ARG A 113 -8.45 14.38 0.71
CA ARG A 113 -8.94 15.56 -0.02
C ARG A 113 -9.75 16.43 0.94
N TYR A 114 -9.63 17.74 0.78
CA TYR A 114 -10.39 18.69 1.60
C TYR A 114 -11.91 18.45 1.56
N SER A 115 -12.44 18.00 0.41
CA SER A 115 -13.86 17.66 0.28
C SER A 115 -14.33 16.55 1.22
N LEU A 116 -13.45 15.64 1.65
CA LEU A 116 -13.79 14.60 2.62
C LEU A 116 -13.79 15.15 4.05
N ILE A 117 -12.82 16.01 4.38
CA ILE A 117 -12.76 16.71 5.67
C ILE A 117 -14.02 17.56 5.85
N GLN A 118 -14.43 18.28 4.81
CA GLN A 118 -15.62 19.12 4.85
C GLN A 118 -16.91 18.33 5.07
N LYS A 119 -17.02 17.12 4.50
CA LYS A 119 -18.19 16.24 4.72
C LYS A 119 -18.28 15.85 6.19
N VAL A 120 -17.19 15.37 6.76
CA VAL A 120 -17.13 14.96 8.16
C VAL A 120 -17.31 16.14 9.10
N GLN A 121 -16.70 17.29 8.79
CA GLN A 121 -16.93 18.52 9.53
C GLN A 121 -18.42 18.90 9.57
N LYS A 122 -19.15 18.72 8.45
CA LYS A 122 -20.59 18.98 8.39
C LYS A 122 -21.42 18.00 9.20
N GLU A 123 -20.97 16.75 9.34
CA GLU A 123 -21.64 15.73 10.15
C GLU A 123 -21.60 16.07 11.66
N PHE A 124 -20.59 16.81 12.12
CA PHE A 124 -20.48 17.24 13.52
C PHE A 124 -21.31 18.48 13.88
N TYR A 125 -21.83 19.23 12.91
CA TYR A 125 -22.67 20.39 13.18
C TYR A 125 -24.15 20.04 13.13
N SER A 126 -24.93 20.60 14.06
CA SER A 126 -26.38 20.47 14.07
C SER A 126 -26.99 20.97 12.76
N SER A 127 -28.20 20.47 12.45
CA SER A 127 -28.87 20.75 11.18
C SER A 127 -29.05 22.27 10.97
N LYS A 128 -29.07 22.74 9.73
CA LYS A 128 -29.22 24.19 9.45
C LYS A 128 -30.51 24.80 10.01
N ASN A 129 -31.51 23.98 10.29
CA ASN A 129 -32.80 24.43 10.81
C ASN A 129 -32.83 24.45 12.35
N SER A 130 -31.79 23.95 13.01
CA SER A 130 -31.72 23.81 14.48
C SER A 130 -31.13 25.03 15.20
N TYR A 131 -30.52 25.95 14.46
CA TYR A 131 -29.90 27.14 15.03
C TYR A 131 -30.22 28.40 14.24
N GLN A 132 -30.31 29.51 14.95
CA GLN A 132 -30.50 30.85 14.40
C GLN A 132 -29.27 31.70 14.72
N VAL A 133 -28.66 32.26 13.67
CA VAL A 133 -27.55 33.21 13.82
C VAL A 133 -28.10 34.62 13.63
N ILE A 134 -28.07 35.41 14.69
CA ILE A 134 -28.41 36.85 14.70
C ILE A 134 -27.08 37.62 14.73
N GLN A 135 -27.10 38.92 14.43
CA GLN A 135 -25.89 39.75 14.40
C GLN A 135 -25.07 39.69 15.70
N THR A 136 -25.73 39.51 16.85
CA THR A 136 -25.12 39.55 18.19
C THR A 136 -25.09 38.20 18.91
N SER A 137 -25.90 37.23 18.50
CA SER A 137 -26.06 35.96 19.21
C SER A 137 -26.26 34.79 18.24
N THR A 138 -25.94 33.59 18.71
CA THR A 138 -26.34 32.34 18.06
C THR A 138 -27.16 31.54 19.05
N GLU A 139 -28.38 31.17 18.65
CA GLU A 139 -29.31 30.40 19.47
C GLU A 139 -29.46 29.01 18.84
N ILE A 140 -29.42 27.96 19.66
CA ILE A 140 -29.60 26.57 19.24
C ILE A 140 -30.55 25.89 20.21
N ASN A 141 -31.45 25.06 19.70
CA ASN A 141 -32.32 24.26 20.55
C ASN A 141 -31.48 23.28 21.36
N LEU A 142 -31.72 23.22 22.66
CA LEU A 142 -30.99 22.30 23.55
C LEU A 142 -31.17 20.83 23.15
N GLN A 143 -32.33 20.46 22.59
CA GLN A 143 -32.61 19.11 22.11
C GLN A 143 -31.81 18.73 20.86
N ASP A 144 -31.35 19.73 20.09
CA ASP A 144 -30.54 19.55 18.87
C ASP A 144 -29.03 19.65 19.15
N LEU A 145 -28.66 19.87 20.42
CA LEU A 145 -27.29 19.85 20.91
C LEU A 145 -26.95 18.41 21.32
N ALA A 146 -26.31 17.67 20.41
CA ALA A 146 -25.79 16.32 20.66
C ALA A 146 -24.38 16.35 21.26
#